data_AF-A0AAV6I5S0-F1
#
_entry.id   AF-A0AAV6I5S0-F1
#
_cell.length_a   1.000
_cell.length_b   1.000
_cell.length_c   1.000
_cell.angle_alpha   90.00
_cell.angle_beta   90.00
_cell.angle_gamma   90.00
#
_symmetry.space_group_name_H-M   'P 1'
#
loop_
_entity.id
_entity.type
_entity.pdbx_description
1 polymer ?
#
loop_
_entity_poly.entity_id
_entity_poly.type
_entity_poly.pdbx_seq_one_letter_code
_entity_poly.pdbx_strand_id
1 'polypeptide(L)'
;MPEHLRVMSAMIRDLRSAGNVLTDEQQILAMLRSLPDATWDHFKLTMTHNEMVKTFNDLKCHLELEAERQDAKRGNQALVVESGQRKTIGLCAHSFTAAWKIRSERQKGYLYKVS
;
A
#
# COMPACT_ATOMS: atom_id res chain seq x y z
N MET A 1 3.26 -10.04 0.32
CA MET A 1 3.31 -8.74 -0.38
C MET A 1 4.68 -8.35 -0.93
N PRO A 2 5.80 -8.43 -0.17
CA PRO A 2 7.11 -8.03 -0.69
C PRO A 2 7.51 -8.79 -1.97
N GLU A 3 7.20 -10.08 -2.03
CA GLU A 3 7.46 -10.92 -3.21
C GLU A 3 6.61 -10.51 -4.42
N HIS A 4 5.32 -10.24 -4.22
CA HIS A 4 4.41 -9.76 -5.27
C HIS A 4 4.93 -8.47 -5.92
N LEU A 5 5.35 -7.50 -5.10
CA LEU A 5 5.91 -6.23 -5.58
C LEU A 5 7.24 -6.44 -6.34
N ARG A 6 8.08 -7.35 -5.85
CA ARG A 6 9.35 -7.71 -6.52
C ARG A 6 9.09 -8.28 -7.90
N VAL A 7 8.23 -9.29 -8.01
CA VAL A 7 7.86 -9.94 -9.27
C VAL A 7 7.26 -8.93 -10.25
N MET A 8 6.32 -8.10 -9.80
CA MET A 8 5.73 -7.07 -10.66
C MET A 8 6.75 -6.04 -11.15
N SER A 9 7.66 -5.58 -10.29
CA SER A 9 8.71 -4.64 -10.68
C SER A 9 9.67 -5.23 -11.71
N ALA A 10 9.98 -6.53 -11.58
CA ALA A 10 10.80 -7.25 -12.55
C ALA A 10 10.07 -7.37 -13.89
N MET A 11 8.79 -7.76 -13.90
CA MET A 11 7.99 -7.85 -15.12
C MET A 11 7.88 -6.51 -15.85
N ILE A 12 7.67 -5.40 -15.14
CA ILE A 12 7.62 -4.07 -15.76
C ILE A 12 8.97 -3.72 -16.41
N ARG A 13 10.09 -4.07 -15.75
CA ARG A 13 11.44 -3.85 -16.30
C ARG A 13 11.70 -4.71 -17.53
N ASP A 14 11.27 -5.97 -17.52
CA ASP A 14 11.47 -6.93 -18.61
C ASP A 14 10.57 -6.59 -19.81
N LEU A 15 9.33 -6.12 -19.57
CA LEU A 15 8.48 -5.58 -20.62
C LEU A 15 9.10 -4.35 -21.27
N ARG A 16 9.66 -3.45 -20.46
CA ARG A 16 10.38 -2.26 -20.95
C ARG A 16 11.59 -2.64 -21.80
N SER A 17 12.38 -3.63 -21.38
CA SER A 17 13.56 -4.08 -22.15
C SER A 17 13.18 -4.77 -23.46
N ALA A 18 12.01 -5.43 -23.49
CA ALA A 18 11.41 -5.98 -24.71
C ALA A 18 10.77 -4.91 -25.63
N GLY A 19 10.87 -3.63 -25.30
CA GLY A 19 10.30 -2.52 -26.09
C GLY A 19 8.84 -2.19 -25.78
N ASN A 20 8.22 -2.86 -24.80
CA ASN A 20 6.84 -2.60 -24.36
C ASN A 20 6.85 -1.59 -23.20
N VAL A 21 6.79 -0.31 -23.53
CA VAL A 21 6.76 0.77 -22.53
C VAL A 21 5.32 0.97 -22.05
N LEU A 22 5.02 0.49 -20.84
CA LEU A 22 3.76 0.75 -20.16
C LEU A 22 3.76 2.16 -19.55
N THR A 23 2.65 2.89 -19.68
CA THR A 23 2.46 4.18 -18.98
C THR A 23 2.34 3.96 -17.47
N ASP A 24 2.61 4.99 -16.68
CA ASP A 24 2.49 4.90 -15.21
C ASP A 24 1.07 4.50 -14.78
N GLU A 25 0.05 5.06 -15.43
CA GLU A 25 -1.36 4.69 -15.18
C GLU A 25 -1.62 3.21 -15.48
N GLN A 26 -1.09 2.67 -16.59
CA GLN A 26 -1.23 1.26 -16.92
C GLN A 26 -0.54 0.36 -15.89
N GLN A 27 0.65 0.74 -15.43
CA GLN A 27 1.38 0.01 -14.39
C GLN A 27 0.61 0.02 -13.06
N ILE A 28 0.08 1.18 -12.67
CA ILE A 28 -0.75 1.36 -11.47
C ILE A 28 -2.02 0.49 -11.54
N LEU A 29 -2.75 0.53 -12.66
CA LEU A 29 -3.96 -0.25 -12.85
C LEU A 29 -3.68 -1.75 -12.86
N ALA A 30 -2.61 -2.19 -13.53
CA ALA A 30 -2.20 -3.59 -13.53
C ALA A 30 -1.87 -4.08 -12.10
N MET A 31 -1.14 -3.28 -11.32
CA MET A 31 -0.88 -3.56 -9.91
C MET A 31 -2.16 -3.67 -9.11
N LEU A 32 -3.04 -2.67 -9.19
CA LEU A 32 -4.26 -2.63 -8.39
C LEU A 32 -5.15 -3.85 -8.67
N ARG A 33 -5.24 -4.27 -9.94
CA ARG A 33 -6.00 -5.47 -10.35
C ARG A 33 -5.37 -6.77 -9.89
N SER A 34 -4.04 -6.83 -9.80
CA SER A 34 -3.31 -8.04 -9.37
C SER A 34 -3.38 -8.35 -7.88
N LEU A 35 -3.83 -7.40 -7.06
CA LEU A 35 -3.91 -7.60 -5.60
C LEU A 35 -5.08 -8.52 -5.23
N PRO A 36 -4.96 -9.35 -4.18
CA PRO A 36 -6.07 -10.19 -3.70
C PRO A 36 -7.23 -9.36 -3.13
N ASP A 37 -8.45 -9.56 -3.64
CA ASP A 37 -9.65 -8.81 -3.21
C ASP A 37 -9.90 -8.93 -1.69
N ALA A 38 -9.88 -10.15 -1.16
CA ALA A 38 -10.22 -10.45 0.25
C ALA A 38 -9.43 -9.67 1.32
N THR A 39 -8.24 -9.15 1.01
CA THR A 39 -7.40 -8.39 1.98
C THR A 39 -7.09 -6.97 1.52
N TRP A 40 -7.32 -6.64 0.24
CA TRP A 40 -6.92 -5.37 -0.35
C TRP A 40 -8.08 -4.54 -0.90
N ASP A 41 -9.34 -5.00 -0.85
CA ASP A 41 -10.50 -4.24 -1.36
C ASP A 41 -10.57 -2.80 -0.84
N HIS A 42 -10.36 -2.59 0.46
CA HIS A 42 -10.36 -1.26 1.04
C HIS A 42 -9.20 -0.39 0.51
N PHE A 43 -8.03 -0.99 0.31
CA PHE A 43 -6.88 -0.29 -0.26
C PHE A 43 -7.14 0.05 -1.74
N LYS A 44 -7.71 -0.87 -2.51
CA LYS A 44 -8.10 -0.66 -3.92
C LYS A 44 -9.02 0.55 -4.05
N LEU A 45 -10.12 0.55 -3.28
CA LEU A 45 -11.08 1.66 -3.23
C LEU A 45 -10.43 2.99 -2.81
N THR A 46 -9.50 2.95 -1.86
CA THR A 46 -8.82 4.17 -1.40
C THR A 46 -7.87 4.72 -2.46
N MET A 47 -7.21 3.86 -3.23
CA MET A 47 -6.28 4.27 -4.28
C MET A 47 -6.98 4.68 -5.57
N THR A 48 -8.15 4.12 -5.92
CA THR A 48 -8.91 4.52 -7.12
C THR A 48 -9.37 5.98 -7.10
N HIS A 49 -9.47 6.59 -5.92
CA HIS A 49 -9.87 8.00 -5.76
C HIS A 49 -8.72 8.91 -5.34
N ASN A 50 -7.48 8.41 -5.36
CA ASN A 50 -6.32 9.15 -4.86
C ASN A 50 -5.52 9.78 -6.00
N GLU A 51 -5.75 11.08 -6.23
CA GLU A 51 -5.06 11.87 -7.26
C GLU A 51 -3.56 12.11 -7.00
N MET A 52 -3.06 11.77 -5.81
CA MET A 52 -1.65 11.93 -5.46
C MET A 52 -0.77 10.75 -5.92
N VAL A 53 -1.39 9.61 -6.25
CA VAL A 53 -0.66 8.43 -6.73
C VAL A 53 -0.56 8.50 -8.24
N LYS A 54 0.56 9.04 -8.73
CA LYS A 54 0.78 9.25 -10.18
C LYS A 54 1.79 8.29 -10.77
N THR A 55 2.68 7.73 -9.94
CA THR A 55 3.73 6.83 -10.40
C THR A 55 3.62 5.44 -9.76
N PHE A 56 4.18 4.45 -10.44
CA PHE A 56 4.34 3.10 -9.89
C PHE A 56 5.06 3.10 -8.52
N ASN A 57 6.05 3.97 -8.34
CA ASN A 57 6.83 4.02 -7.12
C ASN A 57 6.01 4.56 -5.94
N ASP A 58 5.11 5.53 -6.18
CA ASP A 58 4.19 6.03 -5.17
C ASP A 58 3.24 4.92 -4.72
N LEU A 59 2.62 4.21 -5.66
CA LEU A 59 1.73 3.08 -5.36
C LEU A 59 2.47 1.99 -4.58
N LYS A 60 3.70 1.67 -4.98
CA LYS A 60 4.55 0.70 -4.29
C LYS A 60 4.79 1.10 -2.83
N CYS A 61 5.16 2.34 -2.54
CA CYS A 61 5.38 2.79 -1.16
C CYS A 61 4.08 2.75 -0.33
N HIS A 62 2.93 3.08 -0.93
CA HIS A 62 1.64 2.93 -0.25
C HIS A 62 1.30 1.47 0.07
N LEU A 63 1.59 0.55 -0.85
CA LEU A 63 1.36 -0.88 -0.68
C LEU A 63 2.23 -1.48 0.42
N GLU A 64 3.50 -1.08 0.49
CA GLU A 64 4.43 -1.52 1.55
C GLU A 64 3.94 -1.07 2.93
N LEU A 65 3.49 0.18 3.06
CA LEU A 65 2.97 0.71 4.33
C LEU A 65 1.65 0.06 4.74
N GLU A 66 0.74 -0.20 3.80
CA GLU A 66 -0.51 -0.89 4.11
C GLU A 66 -0.24 -2.36 4.47
N ALA A 67 0.72 -3.03 3.83
CA ALA A 67 1.11 -4.39 4.18
C ALA A 67 1.68 -4.44 5.59
N GLU A 68 2.57 -3.49 5.95
CA GLU A 68 3.09 -3.38 7.31
C GLU A 68 1.98 -3.09 8.32
N ARG A 69 0.99 -2.27 7.98
CA ARG A 69 -0.17 -2.01 8.83
C ARG A 69 -0.99 -3.28 9.05
N GLN A 70 -1.23 -4.07 8.01
CA GLN A 70 -1.97 -5.34 8.12
C GLN A 70 -1.20 -6.36 8.95
N ASP A 71 0.12 -6.46 8.77
CA ASP A 71 0.99 -7.30 9.58
C ASP A 71 1.04 -6.82 11.04
N ALA A 72 1.05 -5.51 11.28
CA ALA A 72 0.94 -4.96 12.63
C ALA A 72 -0.44 -5.23 13.25
N LYS A 73 -1.54 -5.24 12.50
CA LYS A 73 -2.85 -5.63 13.02
C LYS A 73 -2.91 -7.11 13.39
N ARG A 74 -2.33 -7.99 12.56
CA ARG A 74 -2.20 -9.42 12.84
C ARG A 74 -1.28 -9.66 14.04
N GLY A 75 -0.17 -8.92 14.10
CA GLY A 75 0.75 -8.90 15.23
C GLY A 75 0.08 -8.40 16.50
N ASN A 76 -0.68 -7.31 16.48
CA ASN A 76 -1.37 -6.78 17.66
C ASN A 76 -2.52 -7.66 18.15
N GLN A 77 -3.07 -8.54 17.30
CA GLN A 77 -3.98 -9.61 17.74
C GLN A 77 -3.23 -10.74 18.47
N ALA A 78 -1.93 -10.90 18.22
CA ALA A 78 -1.05 -11.86 18.89
C ALA A 78 -0.18 -11.24 20.01
N LEU A 79 -0.04 -9.92 20.05
CA LEU A 79 0.93 -9.17 20.89
C LEU A 79 0.20 -8.22 21.85
N VAL A 80 -0.63 -8.78 22.73
CA VAL A 80 -0.71 -8.26 24.11
C VAL A 80 0.61 -8.53 24.85
N VAL A 81 1.51 -9.33 24.28
CA VAL A 81 2.82 -9.62 24.83
C VAL A 81 3.88 -9.34 23.77
N GLU A 82 4.80 -8.44 24.12
CA GLU A 82 6.16 -8.31 23.60
C GLU A 82 6.44 -7.26 22.51
N SER A 83 7.09 -6.20 23.01
CA SER A 83 7.77 -5.16 22.28
C SER A 83 8.98 -5.67 21.50
N GLY A 84 9.32 -4.99 20.40
CA GLY A 84 10.73 -4.81 20.05
C GLY A 84 11.04 -4.92 18.57
N GLN A 85 11.59 -3.82 18.05
CA GLN A 85 12.47 -3.76 16.87
C GLN A 85 11.80 -3.94 15.50
N ARG A 86 11.68 -2.84 14.74
CA ARG A 86 11.73 -2.91 13.27
C ARG A 86 12.64 -1.85 12.71
N LYS A 87 13.59 -2.36 11.90
CA LYS A 87 14.60 -1.63 11.15
C LYS A 87 13.92 -0.64 10.20
N THR A 88 14.35 0.61 10.28
CA THR A 88 13.92 1.70 9.41
C THR A 88 14.43 1.47 7.99
N ILE A 89 13.55 1.03 7.08
CA ILE A 89 13.78 1.17 5.64
C ILE A 89 13.43 2.63 5.33
N GLY A 90 14.40 3.51 5.61
CA GLY A 90 14.26 4.95 5.42
C GLY A 90 14.22 5.27 3.94
N LEU A 91 13.10 5.82 3.49
CA LEU A 91 12.98 6.96 2.54
C LEU A 91 11.50 7.25 2.20
N CYS A 92 10.56 6.31 2.43
CA CYS A 92 9.11 6.52 2.23
C CYS A 92 8.32 6.83 3.53
N ALA A 93 8.95 6.79 4.70
CA ALA A 93 8.24 6.61 5.97
C ALA A 93 7.76 7.89 6.69
N HIS A 94 8.33 9.08 6.43
CA HIS A 94 8.18 10.22 7.35
C HIS A 94 7.01 11.18 7.04
N SER A 95 6.62 11.34 5.77
CA SER A 95 5.54 12.26 5.38
C SER A 95 4.19 11.56 5.17
N PHE A 96 4.20 10.26 4.86
CA PHE A 96 2.98 9.53 4.51
C PHE A 96 2.23 8.94 5.72
N THR A 97 2.95 8.48 6.74
CA THR A 97 2.37 7.82 7.93
C THR A 97 1.50 8.76 8.77
N ALA A 98 1.88 10.02 8.95
CA ALA A 98 1.09 11.00 9.71
C ALA A 98 -0.21 11.37 8.98
N ALA A 99 -0.15 11.67 7.68
CA ALA A 99 -1.31 12.05 6.88
C ALA A 99 -2.30 10.88 6.69
N TRP A 100 -1.81 9.65 6.51
CA TRP A 100 -2.65 8.47 6.36
C TRP A 100 -3.29 8.05 7.70
N LYS A 101 -2.57 8.20 8.82
CA LYS A 101 -3.14 7.97 10.17
C LYS A 101 -4.26 8.95 10.48
N ILE A 102 -4.04 10.25 10.28
CA ILE A 102 -5.05 11.31 10.42
C ILE A 102 -6.26 11.07 9.51
N ARG A 103 -6.05 10.61 8.27
CA ARG A 103 -7.15 10.34 7.33
C ARG A 103 -7.94 9.08 7.66
N SER A 104 -7.29 8.02 8.16
CA SER A 104 -7.97 6.81 8.64
C SER A 104 -8.80 7.05 9.91
N GLU A 105 -8.34 7.96 10.79
CA GLU A 105 -9.07 8.37 11.99
C GLU A 105 -10.28 9.24 11.66
N ARG A 106 -10.20 10.10 10.63
CA ARG A 106 -11.37 10.82 10.10
C ARG A 106 -12.45 9.88 9.56
N GLN A 107 -12.07 8.88 8.76
CA GLN A 107 -13.03 7.89 8.22
C GLN A 107 -13.71 7.07 9.33
N LYS A 108 -12.98 6.71 10.38
CA LYS A 108 -13.56 6.08 11.58
C LYS A 108 -14.53 7.02 12.31
N GLY A 109 -14.19 8.30 12.47
CA GLY A 109 -15.04 9.30 13.14
C GLY A 109 -16.42 9.55 12.48
N TYR A 110 -16.58 9.24 11.19
CA TYR A 110 -17.88 9.29 10.52
C TYR A 110 -18.75 8.05 10.75
N LEU A 111 -18.14 6.89 11.07
CA LEU A 111 -18.89 5.66 11.37
C LEU A 111 -19.45 5.60 12.80
N TYR A 112 -18.95 6.41 13.74
CA TYR A 112 -19.44 6.46 15.13
C TYR A 112 -20.40 7.62 15.42
N LYS A 113 -20.78 8.42 14.40
CA LYS A 113 -21.78 9.49 14.54
C LYS A 113 -23.13 9.17 13.91
N VAL A 114 -23.32 7.93 13.43
CA VAL A 114 -24.61 7.40 12.98
C VAL A 114 -24.95 6.17 13.82
N SER A 115 -25.29 6.39 15.08
CA SER A 115 -26.12 5.51 15.93
C SER A 115 -26.62 6.32 17.11
#